data_AF-A0A2P4SWA6-F1
#
_entry.id   AF-A0A2P4SWA6-F1
#
_cell.length_a   1.000
_cell.length_b   1.000
_cell.length_c   1.000
_cell.angle_alpha   90.00
_cell.angle_beta   90.00
_cell.angle_gamma   90.00
#
_symmetry.space_group_name_H-M   'P 1'
#
loop_
_entity.id
_entity.type
_entity.pdbx_description
1 polymer ?
#
loop_
_entity_poly.entity_id
_entity_poly.type
_entity_poly.pdbx_seq_one_letter_code
_entity_poly.pdbx_strand_id
1 'polypeptide(L)'
;FFRELEARHQNNIFIDDISDIVEKHASSTFDPYVKYCTNEVYQQRTLQKLLATNPAFKEALSRIESHEDCRNLPMISFLILPMQRVTRLPLLMDTICQKTPKDSPKYENCKQALKEVSKLVRLCNEGARKMERTEMMYTINSQLEFKIKPFPLVSSSRWLVKRGELTAYVEDTGLFSKRTSRQQVYFFLFNDVLIITKKKSHPELRFRLLFGTEAP
;
A
#
# COMPACT_ATOMS: atom_id res chain seq x y z
N PHE A 1 -9.94 15.67 -18.79
CA PHE A 1 -8.84 16.41 -18.14
C PHE A 1 -7.93 17.11 -19.14
N PHE A 2 -6.98 16.43 -19.79
CA PHE A 2 -6.00 17.11 -20.67
C PHE A 2 -6.64 17.89 -21.82
N ARG A 3 -7.65 17.33 -22.49
CA ARG A 3 -8.39 18.05 -23.55
C ARG A 3 -9.01 19.37 -23.07
N GLU A 4 -9.49 19.42 -21.83
CA GLU A 4 -10.08 20.66 -21.28
C GLU A 4 -9.00 21.68 -20.91
N LEU A 5 -7.84 21.22 -20.40
CA LEU A 5 -6.69 22.10 -20.16
C LEU A 5 -6.14 22.66 -21.46
N GLU A 6 -6.02 21.82 -22.49
CA GLU A 6 -5.55 22.20 -23.82
C GLU A 6 -6.52 23.17 -24.50
N ALA A 7 -7.82 22.91 -24.44
CA ALA A 7 -8.83 23.85 -24.95
C ALA A 7 -8.76 25.22 -24.25
N ARG A 8 -8.55 25.26 -22.93
CA ARG A 8 -8.35 26.52 -22.17
C ARG A 8 -7.13 27.28 -22.69
N HIS A 9 -6.03 26.58 -22.91
CA HIS A 9 -4.78 27.15 -23.41
C HIS A 9 -4.90 27.65 -24.86
N GLN A 10 -5.62 26.92 -25.72
CA GLN A 10 -5.84 27.31 -27.11
C GLN A 10 -6.78 28.53 -27.23
N ASN A 11 -7.75 28.67 -26.32
CA ASN A 11 -8.67 29.80 -26.32
C ASN A 11 -8.02 31.11 -25.87
N ASN A 12 -7.02 31.06 -24.98
CA ASN A 12 -6.30 32.25 -24.52
C ASN A 12 -4.87 31.90 -24.11
N ILE A 13 -3.90 32.68 -24.62
CA ILE A 13 -2.48 32.58 -24.24
C ILE A 13 -2.31 32.83 -22.74
N PHE A 14 -3.12 33.74 -22.16
CA PHE A 14 -3.17 33.97 -20.73
C PHE A 14 -4.21 33.06 -20.07
N ILE A 15 -3.74 32.06 -19.33
CA ILE A 15 -4.61 31.16 -18.56
C ILE A 15 -4.90 31.81 -17.20
N ASP A 16 -6.14 32.25 -17.05
CA ASP A 16 -6.57 33.02 -15.88
C ASP A 16 -6.83 32.14 -14.63
N ASP A 17 -7.39 30.95 -14.81
CA ASP A 17 -7.63 29.94 -13.78
C ASP A 17 -7.69 28.56 -14.44
N ILE A 18 -7.47 27.48 -13.68
CA ILE A 18 -7.72 26.07 -14.06
C ILE A 18 -8.40 25.27 -12.95
N SER A 19 -8.70 25.91 -11.82
CA SER A 19 -9.17 25.26 -10.60
C SER A 19 -10.47 24.51 -10.83
N ASP A 20 -11.36 25.05 -11.64
CA ASP A 20 -12.63 24.43 -12.03
C ASP A 20 -12.45 23.09 -12.75
N ILE A 21 -11.48 23.00 -13.69
CA ILE A 21 -11.15 21.74 -14.38
C ILE A 21 -10.58 20.75 -13.37
N VAL A 22 -9.65 21.20 -12.53
CA VAL A 22 -8.98 20.31 -11.58
C VAL A 22 -9.98 19.75 -10.56
N GLU A 23 -10.82 20.60 -9.97
CA GLU A 23 -11.87 20.18 -9.03
C GLU A 23 -12.83 19.18 -9.66
N LYS A 24 -13.37 19.49 -10.86
CA LYS A 24 -14.29 18.63 -11.59
C LYS A 24 -13.71 17.24 -11.81
N HIS A 25 -12.46 17.15 -12.29
CA HIS A 25 -11.84 15.86 -12.59
C HIS A 25 -11.43 15.10 -11.32
N ALA A 26 -10.94 15.80 -10.31
CA ALA A 26 -10.58 15.20 -9.02
C ALA A 26 -11.79 14.57 -8.32
N SER A 27 -12.95 15.23 -8.38
CA SER A 27 -14.17 14.76 -7.72
C SER A 27 -14.95 13.68 -8.49
N SER A 28 -14.85 13.63 -9.83
CA SER A 28 -15.71 12.77 -10.66
C SER A 28 -15.00 11.73 -11.52
N THR A 29 -13.76 11.98 -11.93
CA THR A 29 -13.12 11.23 -13.02
C THR A 29 -11.81 10.56 -12.60
N PHE A 30 -11.21 10.96 -11.48
CA PHE A 30 -9.92 10.44 -11.03
C PHE A 30 -9.99 9.19 -10.13
N ASP A 31 -11.17 8.59 -9.93
CA ASP A 31 -11.32 7.29 -9.25
C ASP A 31 -10.38 6.17 -9.76
N PRO A 32 -10.02 6.07 -11.06
CA PRO A 32 -9.03 5.11 -11.52
C PRO A 32 -7.66 5.21 -10.83
N TYR A 33 -7.24 6.40 -10.38
CA TYR A 33 -6.01 6.53 -9.57
C TYR A 33 -6.13 5.79 -8.25
N VAL A 34 -7.28 5.88 -7.57
CA VAL A 34 -7.52 5.19 -6.31
C VAL A 34 -7.45 3.69 -6.51
N LYS A 35 -8.14 3.16 -7.52
CA LYS A 35 -8.11 1.74 -7.88
C LYS A 35 -6.71 1.26 -8.23
N TYR A 36 -5.98 2.02 -9.03
CA TYR A 36 -4.62 1.68 -9.44
C TYR A 36 -3.66 1.65 -8.24
N CYS A 37 -3.64 2.72 -7.44
CA CYS A 37 -2.76 2.85 -6.28
C CYS A 37 -3.08 1.83 -5.18
N THR A 38 -4.37 1.51 -4.98
CA THR A 38 -4.80 0.45 -4.05
C THR A 38 -4.15 -0.88 -4.38
N ASN A 39 -3.95 -1.19 -5.67
CA ASN A 39 -3.40 -2.47 -6.13
C ASN A 39 -1.89 -2.45 -6.36
N GLU A 40 -1.17 -1.37 -6.03
CA GLU A 40 0.25 -1.19 -6.35
C GLU A 40 1.10 -2.35 -5.83
N VAL A 41 0.93 -2.73 -4.55
CA VAL A 41 1.68 -3.84 -3.93
C VAL A 41 1.44 -5.17 -4.67
N TYR A 42 0.21 -5.43 -5.10
CA TYR A 42 -0.13 -6.63 -5.86
C TYR A 42 0.53 -6.62 -7.25
N GLN A 43 0.54 -5.48 -7.93
CA GLN A 43 1.22 -5.32 -9.22
C GLN A 43 2.71 -5.60 -9.10
N GLN A 44 3.37 -5.03 -8.08
CA GLN A 44 4.80 -5.24 -7.82
C GLN A 44 5.12 -6.71 -7.56
N ARG A 45 4.36 -7.37 -6.68
CA ARG A 45 4.56 -8.80 -6.39
C ARG A 45 4.33 -9.67 -7.62
N THR A 46 3.29 -9.38 -8.39
CA THR A 46 2.97 -10.13 -9.62
C THR A 46 4.10 -9.99 -10.64
N LEU A 47 4.62 -8.77 -10.83
CA LEU A 47 5.78 -8.53 -11.68
C LEU A 47 6.99 -9.36 -11.23
N GLN A 48 7.34 -9.32 -9.93
CA GLN A 48 8.46 -10.10 -9.39
C GLN A 48 8.25 -11.61 -9.57
N LYS A 49 7.05 -12.11 -9.30
CA LYS A 49 6.71 -13.53 -9.51
C LYS A 49 6.88 -13.93 -10.98
N LEU A 50 6.36 -13.13 -11.91
CA LEU A 50 6.46 -13.42 -13.34
C LEU A 50 7.91 -13.39 -13.83
N LEU A 51 8.71 -12.43 -13.38
CA LEU A 51 10.14 -12.37 -13.69
C LEU A 51 10.92 -13.59 -13.18
N ALA A 52 10.52 -14.15 -12.03
CA ALA A 52 11.17 -15.32 -11.44
C ALA A 52 10.69 -16.66 -12.04
N THR A 53 9.43 -16.75 -12.47
CA THR A 53 8.78 -18.03 -12.81
C THR A 53 8.44 -18.19 -14.29
N ASN A 54 8.47 -17.12 -15.08
CA ASN A 54 8.07 -17.14 -16.48
C ASN A 54 9.18 -16.55 -17.39
N PRO A 55 10.05 -17.40 -17.97
CA PRO A 55 11.11 -16.97 -18.87
C PRO A 55 10.62 -16.21 -20.10
N ALA A 56 9.50 -16.62 -20.70
CA ALA A 56 8.94 -15.98 -21.88
C ALA A 56 8.44 -14.55 -21.57
N PHE A 57 7.82 -14.34 -20.41
CA PHE A 57 7.46 -13.01 -19.94
C PHE A 57 8.71 -12.13 -19.73
N LYS A 58 9.75 -12.67 -19.10
CA LYS A 58 11.01 -11.95 -18.85
C LYS A 58 11.68 -11.51 -20.15
N GLU A 59 11.74 -12.39 -21.15
CA GLU A 59 12.30 -12.07 -22.47
C GLU A 59 11.47 -11.00 -23.19
N ALA A 60 10.15 -11.16 -23.22
CA ALA A 60 9.25 -10.19 -23.83
C ALA A 60 9.38 -8.81 -23.17
N LEU A 61 9.47 -8.76 -21.84
CA LEU A 61 9.65 -7.52 -21.10
C LEU A 61 11.01 -6.88 -21.39
N SER A 62 12.09 -7.66 -21.38
CA SER A 62 13.43 -7.15 -21.70
C SER A 62 13.49 -6.50 -23.09
N ARG A 63 12.80 -7.09 -24.07
CA ARG A 63 12.70 -6.51 -25.41
C ARG A 63 11.93 -5.19 -25.42
N ILE A 64 10.84 -5.09 -24.67
CA ILE A 64 10.07 -3.84 -24.54
C ILE A 64 10.91 -2.76 -23.85
N GLU A 65 11.58 -3.10 -22.74
CA GLU A 65 12.42 -2.18 -21.97
C GLU A 65 13.63 -1.65 -22.76
N SER A 66 14.09 -2.39 -23.78
CA SER A 66 15.15 -1.93 -24.70
C SER A 66 14.70 -0.89 -25.73
N HIS A 67 13.40 -0.62 -25.85
CA HIS A 67 12.89 0.40 -26.77
C HIS A 67 13.33 1.80 -26.32
N GLU A 68 13.68 2.67 -27.27
CA GLU A 68 14.20 4.01 -26.97
C GLU A 68 13.22 4.86 -26.13
N ASP A 69 11.91 4.71 -26.38
CA ASP A 69 10.85 5.37 -25.60
C ASP A 69 10.89 5.02 -24.10
N CYS A 70 11.38 3.82 -23.75
CA CYS A 70 11.53 3.40 -22.36
C CYS A 70 12.75 4.03 -21.68
N ARG A 71 13.67 4.63 -22.44
CA ARG A 71 14.88 5.30 -21.91
C ARG A 71 15.67 4.43 -20.92
N ASN A 72 15.77 3.12 -21.19
CA ASN A 72 16.41 2.13 -20.33
C ASN A 72 15.83 2.04 -18.90
N LEU A 73 14.58 2.45 -18.69
CA LEU A 73 13.90 2.29 -17.41
C LEU A 73 13.21 0.93 -17.33
N PRO A 74 13.27 0.23 -16.18
CA PRO A 74 12.53 -0.99 -15.97
C PRO A 74 11.03 -0.72 -15.78
N MET A 75 10.18 -1.72 -16.04
CA MET A 75 8.72 -1.69 -15.90
C MET A 75 8.27 -1.05 -14.58
N ILE A 76 8.95 -1.38 -13.48
CA ILE A 76 8.63 -0.87 -12.14
C ILE A 76 8.66 0.66 -12.06
N SER A 77 9.56 1.31 -12.81
CA SER A 77 9.68 2.77 -12.89
C SER A 77 8.48 3.42 -13.59
N PHE A 78 7.77 2.67 -14.45
CA PHE A 78 6.54 3.13 -15.07
C PHE A 78 5.32 2.86 -14.20
N LEU A 79 5.31 1.72 -13.50
CA LEU A 79 4.20 1.34 -12.63
C LEU A 79 3.95 2.33 -11.48
N ILE A 80 5.00 3.04 -11.03
CA ILE A 80 4.90 4.05 -9.96
C ILE A 80 4.36 5.42 -10.44
N LEU A 81 4.36 5.67 -11.75
CA LEU A 81 4.02 6.99 -12.31
C LEU A 81 2.62 7.50 -11.94
N PRO A 82 1.55 6.67 -11.87
CA PRO A 82 0.23 7.16 -11.46
C PRO A 82 0.22 7.74 -10.05
N MET A 83 0.89 7.09 -9.08
CA MET A 83 1.02 7.60 -7.72
C MET A 83 1.83 8.91 -7.69
N GLN A 84 2.94 8.96 -8.42
CA GLN A 84 3.76 10.18 -8.53
C GLN A 84 2.96 11.33 -9.15
N ARG A 85 2.13 11.04 -10.14
CA ARG A 85 1.35 12.06 -10.83
C ARG A 85 0.25 12.63 -9.94
N VAL A 86 -0.52 11.77 -9.27
CA VAL A 86 -1.61 12.24 -8.40
C VAL A 86 -1.08 13.01 -7.19
N THR A 87 0.07 12.61 -6.63
CA THR A 87 0.72 13.30 -5.51
C THR A 87 1.32 14.66 -5.88
N ARG A 88 1.64 14.90 -7.16
CA ARG A 88 2.09 16.22 -7.63
C ARG A 88 0.95 17.25 -7.76
N LEU A 89 -0.29 16.82 -7.99
CA LEU A 89 -1.41 17.74 -8.21
C LEU A 89 -1.67 18.68 -7.03
N PRO A 90 -1.68 18.23 -5.75
CA PRO A 90 -1.79 19.14 -4.61
C PRO A 90 -0.66 20.17 -4.55
N LEU A 91 0.58 19.80 -4.87
CA LEU A 91 1.73 20.72 -4.83
C LEU A 91 1.60 21.84 -5.87
N LEU A 92 1.12 21.48 -7.07
CA LEU A 92 0.87 22.44 -8.14
C LEU A 92 -0.31 23.35 -7.78
N MET A 93 -1.41 22.80 -7.27
CA MET A 93 -2.56 23.60 -6.84
C MET A 93 -2.24 24.52 -5.67
N ASP A 94 -1.46 24.07 -4.70
CA ASP A 94 -1.01 24.89 -3.58
C ASP A 94 -0.17 26.08 -4.08
N THR A 95 0.71 25.86 -5.05
CA THR A 95 1.49 26.93 -5.69
C THR A 95 0.57 27.95 -6.37
N ILE A 96 -0.46 27.52 -7.09
CA ILE A 96 -1.45 28.41 -7.72
C ILE A 96 -2.18 29.22 -6.64
N CYS A 97 -2.62 28.57 -5.55
CA CYS A 97 -3.35 29.23 -4.48
C CYS A 97 -2.48 30.30 -3.79
N GLN A 98 -1.20 30.02 -3.56
CA GLN A 98 -0.25 30.97 -2.97
C GLN A 98 -0.01 32.21 -3.85
N LYS A 99 -0.15 32.09 -5.17
CA LYS A 99 0.00 33.19 -6.14
C LYS A 99 -1.30 33.90 -6.47
N THR A 100 -2.44 33.40 -5.99
CA THR A 100 -3.77 33.97 -6.24
C THR A 100 -4.12 35.00 -5.16
N PRO A 101 -4.62 36.20 -5.50
CA PRO A 101 -5.05 37.21 -4.52
C PRO A 101 -6.14 36.67 -3.59
N LYS A 102 -5.92 36.77 -2.27
CA LYS A 102 -6.77 36.13 -1.23
C LYS A 102 -8.21 36.66 -1.17
N ASP A 103 -8.41 37.88 -1.63
CA ASP A 103 -9.69 38.58 -1.72
C ASP A 103 -10.47 38.27 -3.01
N SER A 104 -9.87 37.51 -3.93
CA SER A 104 -10.52 37.15 -5.19
C SER A 104 -11.37 35.87 -5.07
N PRO A 105 -12.50 35.77 -5.82
CA PRO A 105 -13.27 34.52 -5.92
C PRO A 105 -12.44 33.32 -6.40
N LYS A 106 -11.39 33.57 -7.19
CA LYS A 106 -10.45 32.56 -7.69
C LYS A 106 -9.68 31.86 -6.58
N TYR A 107 -9.41 32.58 -5.48
CA TYR A 107 -8.74 31.98 -4.33
C TYR A 107 -9.58 30.89 -3.69
N GLU A 108 -10.91 31.09 -3.61
CA GLU A 108 -11.83 30.06 -3.13
C GLU A 108 -11.89 28.85 -4.08
N ASN A 109 -11.97 29.10 -5.40
CA ASN A 109 -11.92 28.03 -6.41
C ASN A 109 -10.64 27.19 -6.28
N CYS A 110 -9.49 27.85 -6.13
CA CYS A 110 -8.21 27.17 -5.98
C CYS A 110 -8.16 26.32 -4.70
N LYS A 111 -8.60 26.86 -3.55
CA LYS A 111 -8.66 26.09 -2.30
C LYS A 111 -9.55 24.87 -2.42
N GLN A 112 -10.68 25.00 -3.10
CA GLN A 112 -11.61 23.91 -3.29
C GLN A 112 -11.03 22.82 -4.22
N ALA A 113 -10.38 23.22 -5.32
CA ALA A 113 -9.63 22.30 -6.17
C ALA A 113 -8.49 21.59 -5.41
N LEU A 114 -7.70 22.33 -4.62
CA LEU A 114 -6.64 21.79 -3.76
C LEU A 114 -7.18 20.76 -2.77
N LYS A 115 -8.33 21.05 -2.15
CA LYS A 115 -9.00 20.13 -1.22
C LYS A 115 -9.39 18.83 -1.91
N GLU A 116 -9.98 18.86 -3.11
CA GLU A 116 -10.39 17.65 -3.82
C GLU A 116 -9.17 16.82 -4.28
N VAL A 117 -8.10 17.42 -4.81
CA VAL A 117 -6.89 16.65 -5.16
C VAL A 117 -6.18 16.10 -3.93
N SER A 118 -6.19 16.82 -2.80
CA SER A 118 -5.62 16.33 -1.54
C SER A 118 -6.41 15.15 -0.99
N LYS A 119 -7.74 15.21 -1.05
CA LYS A 119 -8.64 14.11 -0.71
C LYS A 119 -8.39 12.89 -1.60
N LEU A 120 -8.22 13.08 -2.91
CA LEU A 120 -7.88 12.01 -3.84
C LEU A 120 -6.56 11.31 -3.46
N VAL A 121 -5.50 12.07 -3.18
CA VAL A 121 -4.22 11.50 -2.73
C VAL A 121 -4.37 10.72 -1.42
N ARG A 122 -5.15 11.26 -0.47
CA ARG A 122 -5.46 10.55 0.78
C ARG A 122 -6.15 9.21 0.51
N LEU A 123 -7.16 9.18 -0.37
CA LEU A 123 -7.84 7.94 -0.75
C LEU A 123 -6.90 6.92 -1.40
N CYS A 124 -6.00 7.36 -2.29
CA CYS A 124 -4.97 6.50 -2.88
C CYS A 124 -4.07 5.87 -1.80
N ASN A 125 -3.57 6.69 -0.87
CA ASN A 125 -2.68 6.24 0.20
C ASN A 125 -3.37 5.31 1.20
N GLU A 126 -4.61 5.62 1.58
CA GLU A 126 -5.42 4.78 2.46
C GLU A 126 -5.74 3.43 1.80
N GLY A 127 -6.12 3.45 0.51
CA GLY A 127 -6.36 2.26 -0.29
C GLY A 127 -5.12 1.36 -0.37
N ALA A 128 -3.98 1.93 -0.75
CA ALA A 128 -2.70 1.21 -0.83
C ALA A 128 -2.32 0.58 0.52
N ARG A 129 -2.40 1.36 1.61
CA ARG A 129 -2.10 0.90 2.97
C ARG A 129 -3.04 -0.23 3.43
N LYS A 130 -4.34 -0.10 3.14
CA LYS A 130 -5.33 -1.12 3.49
C LYS A 130 -5.09 -2.42 2.71
N MET A 131 -4.77 -2.31 1.42
CA MET A 131 -4.43 -3.48 0.61
C MET A 131 -3.16 -4.16 1.10
N GLU A 132 -2.09 -3.41 1.38
CA GLU A 132 -0.84 -3.94 1.92
C GLU A 132 -1.08 -4.72 3.22
N ARG A 133 -1.85 -4.15 4.15
CA ARG A 133 -2.24 -4.83 5.40
C ARG A 133 -3.00 -6.12 5.14
N THR A 134 -3.96 -6.08 4.22
CA THR A 134 -4.78 -7.24 3.86
C THR A 134 -3.92 -8.37 3.27
N GLU A 135 -3.04 -8.04 2.33
CA GLU A 135 -2.09 -8.97 1.73
C GLU A 135 -1.12 -9.57 2.74
N MET A 136 -0.66 -8.74 3.69
CA MET A 136 0.18 -9.21 4.79
C MET A 136 -0.57 -10.21 5.67
N MET A 137 -1.86 -10.00 5.95
CA MET A 137 -2.68 -10.97 6.70
C MET A 137 -2.80 -12.30 5.96
N TYR A 138 -3.05 -12.29 4.65
CA TYR A 138 -3.09 -13.51 3.84
C TYR A 138 -1.75 -14.24 3.84
N THR A 139 -0.66 -13.49 3.70
CA THR A 139 0.70 -14.06 3.72
C THR A 139 0.98 -14.76 5.05
N ILE A 140 0.71 -14.11 6.19
CA ILE A 140 0.89 -14.71 7.52
C ILE A 140 -0.04 -15.91 7.70
N ASN A 141 -1.30 -15.80 7.28
CA ASN A 141 -2.26 -16.90 7.40
C ASN A 141 -1.79 -18.15 6.64
N SER A 142 -1.20 -17.98 5.46
CA SER A 142 -0.63 -19.10 4.69
C SER A 142 0.58 -19.76 5.36
N GLN A 143 1.27 -19.05 6.25
CA GLN A 143 2.43 -19.52 7.00
C GLN A 143 2.08 -20.14 8.36
N LEU A 144 0.84 -20.00 8.83
CA LEU A 144 0.39 -20.52 10.11
C LEU A 144 -0.28 -21.90 9.96
N GLU A 145 0.14 -22.86 10.78
CA GLU A 145 -0.54 -24.14 10.92
C GLU A 145 -1.34 -24.19 12.23
N PHE A 146 -2.66 -24.35 12.10
CA PHE A 146 -3.59 -24.47 13.24
C PHE A 146 -3.86 -25.95 13.55
N LYS A 147 -3.63 -26.38 14.80
CA LYS A 147 -3.79 -27.78 15.21
C LYS A 147 -5.24 -28.21 15.47
N ILE A 148 -6.10 -27.29 15.90
CA ILE A 148 -7.43 -27.63 16.44
C ILE A 148 -8.53 -26.86 15.71
N LYS A 149 -8.45 -25.52 15.69
CA LYS A 149 -9.41 -24.67 14.98
C LYS A 149 -8.66 -23.56 14.23
N PRO A 150 -8.98 -23.28 12.96
CA PRO A 150 -8.42 -22.13 12.26
C PRO A 150 -8.80 -20.85 13.01
N PHE A 151 -7.79 -20.05 13.34
CA PHE A 151 -8.01 -18.71 13.86
C PHE A 151 -8.31 -17.80 12.67
N PRO A 152 -9.44 -17.05 12.65
CA PRO A 152 -9.77 -16.16 11.55
C PRO A 152 -8.83 -14.94 11.58
N LEU A 153 -7.62 -15.10 11.04
CA LEU A 153 -6.58 -14.07 11.07
C LEU A 153 -6.97 -12.88 10.21
N VAL A 154 -7.54 -13.14 9.04
CA VAL A 154 -7.94 -12.13 8.07
C VAL A 154 -9.21 -11.44 8.57
N SER A 155 -9.08 -10.19 9.00
CA SER A 155 -10.17 -9.31 9.43
C SER A 155 -9.94 -7.91 8.89
N SER A 156 -11.02 -7.18 8.57
CA SER A 156 -10.93 -5.81 8.06
C SER A 156 -10.39 -4.80 9.07
N SER A 157 -10.45 -5.11 10.38
CA SER A 157 -9.98 -4.26 11.48
C SER A 157 -8.63 -4.70 12.07
N ARG A 158 -8.03 -5.77 11.55
CA ARG A 158 -6.77 -6.32 12.07
C ARG A 158 -5.58 -5.93 11.20
N TRP A 159 -4.48 -5.48 11.81
CA TRP A 159 -3.21 -5.24 11.14
C TRP A 159 -2.03 -5.66 12.01
N LEU A 160 -0.95 -6.09 11.36
CA LEU A 160 0.30 -6.42 12.05
C LEU A 160 0.95 -5.13 12.57
N VAL A 161 1.30 -5.12 13.85
CA VAL A 161 2.09 -4.07 14.50
C VAL A 161 3.57 -4.45 14.48
N LYS A 162 3.91 -5.70 14.84
CA LYS A 162 5.31 -6.16 14.89
C LYS A 162 5.40 -7.69 14.79
N ARG A 163 6.54 -8.20 14.33
CA ARG A 163 6.87 -9.64 14.36
C ARG A 163 8.36 -9.87 14.60
N GLY A 164 8.72 -11.04 15.12
CA GLY A 164 10.12 -11.39 15.32
C GLY A 164 10.35 -12.64 16.16
N GLU A 165 11.62 -13.00 16.29
CA GLU A 165 12.07 -14.09 17.18
C GLU A 165 12.23 -13.57 18.62
N LEU A 166 11.77 -14.35 19.59
CA LEU A 166 11.91 -14.09 21.02
C LEU A 166 12.32 -15.38 21.75
N THR A 167 12.89 -15.22 22.93
CA THR A 167 13.10 -16.31 23.88
C THR A 167 12.01 -16.23 24.95
N ALA A 168 11.10 -17.19 24.96
CA ALA A 168 10.11 -17.35 26.02
C ALA A 168 10.70 -18.16 27.18
N TYR A 169 10.42 -17.73 28.41
CA TYR A 169 10.72 -18.49 29.62
C TYR A 169 9.42 -19.15 30.07
N VAL A 170 9.38 -20.48 30.01
CA VAL A 170 8.20 -21.26 30.39
C VAL A 170 8.51 -21.95 31.70
N GLU A 171 7.68 -21.68 32.72
CA GLU A 171 7.71 -22.44 33.96
C GLU A 171 7.01 -23.78 33.74
N ASP A 172 7.75 -24.87 33.90
CA ASP A 172 7.17 -26.21 33.86
C ASP A 172 6.72 -26.56 35.29
N THR A 173 5.42 -26.50 35.56
CA THR A 173 4.83 -26.84 36.85
C THR A 173 4.62 -28.34 36.97
N GLY A 174 5.72 -29.10 36.97
CA GLY A 174 5.71 -30.50 37.37
C GLY A 174 5.49 -30.64 38.89
N LEU A 175 4.82 -31.72 39.30
CA LEU A 175 4.45 -32.01 40.71
C LEU A 175 5.62 -32.00 41.71
N PHE A 176 6.88 -32.04 41.27
CA PHE A 176 8.05 -32.18 42.15
C PHE A 176 9.27 -31.28 41.81
N SER A 177 9.18 -30.35 40.85
CA SER A 177 10.27 -29.39 40.58
C SER A 177 9.80 -28.21 39.72
N LYS A 178 10.09 -26.98 40.15
CA LYS A 178 9.94 -25.77 39.32
C LYS A 178 11.18 -25.63 38.45
N ARG A 179 11.08 -25.96 37.17
CA ARG A 179 12.17 -25.77 36.20
C ARG A 179 11.75 -24.73 35.17
N THR A 180 12.50 -23.63 35.09
CA THR A 180 12.32 -22.64 34.02
C THR A 180 13.03 -23.13 32.77
N SER A 181 12.27 -23.37 31.70
CA SER A 181 12.82 -23.74 30.40
C SER A 181 12.86 -22.54 29.46
N ARG A 182 13.93 -22.42 28.67
CA ARG A 182 14.06 -21.42 27.61
C ARG A 182 13.59 -22.02 26.30
N GLN A 183 12.64 -21.37 25.64
CA GLN A 183 12.14 -21.78 24.33
C GLN A 183 12.23 -20.63 23.33
N GLN A 184 12.86 -20.89 22.18
CA GLN A 184 12.79 -19.97 21.05
C GLN A 184 11.40 -20.02 20.43
N VAL A 185 10.78 -18.84 20.28
CA VAL A 185 9.46 -18.64 19.70
C VAL A 185 9.51 -17.52 18.67
N TYR A 186 8.52 -17.49 17.79
CA TYR A 186 8.30 -16.39 16.86
C TYR A 186 6.94 -15.79 17.14
N PHE A 187 6.85 -14.47 17.29
CA PHE A 187 5.59 -13.80 17.60
C PHE A 187 5.10 -12.95 16.43
N PHE A 188 3.78 -12.79 16.36
CA PHE A 188 3.07 -11.84 15.52
C PHE A 188 2.17 -11.02 16.43
N LEU A 189 2.52 -9.76 16.63
CA LEU A 189 1.73 -8.79 17.37
C LEU A 189 0.83 -8.05 16.38
N PHE A 190 -0.48 -8.25 16.49
CA PHE A 190 -1.51 -7.48 15.82
C PHE A 190 -2.02 -6.39 16.77
N ASN A 191 -2.86 -5.49 16.25
CA ASN A 191 -3.47 -4.43 17.06
C ASN A 191 -4.48 -4.93 18.10
N ASP A 192 -5.03 -6.12 17.91
CA ASP A 192 -6.07 -6.72 18.76
C ASP A 192 -5.68 -8.09 19.34
N VAL A 193 -4.64 -8.74 18.81
CA VAL A 193 -4.25 -10.11 19.18
C VAL A 193 -2.74 -10.28 19.16
N LEU A 194 -2.20 -11.05 20.10
CA LEU A 194 -0.83 -11.54 20.06
C LEU A 194 -0.82 -13.04 19.74
N ILE A 195 -0.13 -13.43 18.68
CA ILE A 195 0.07 -14.82 18.27
C ILE A 195 1.52 -15.22 18.55
N ILE A 196 1.72 -16.22 19.41
CA ILE A 196 3.02 -16.82 19.69
C ILE A 196 3.11 -18.15 18.97
N THR A 197 4.22 -18.40 18.28
CA THR A 197 4.40 -19.60 17.46
C THR A 197 5.75 -20.26 17.69
N LYS A 198 5.86 -21.54 17.33
CA LYS A 198 7.14 -22.26 17.21
C LYS A 198 7.46 -22.47 15.73
N LYS A 199 8.67 -22.09 15.32
CA LYS A 199 9.18 -22.38 13.97
C LYS A 199 9.35 -23.90 13.84
N LYS A 200 8.77 -24.51 12.78
CA LYS A 200 9.10 -25.90 12.43
C LYS A 200 10.44 -25.95 11.68
N SER A 201 11.16 -27.04 11.84
CA SER A 201 12.50 -27.26 11.27
C SER A 201 12.52 -27.55 9.76
N HIS A 202 11.36 -27.65 9.10
CA HIS A 202 11.24 -27.98 7.67
C HIS A 202 11.42 -26.74 6.78
N PRO A 203 11.75 -26.89 5.48
CA PRO A 203 12.21 -25.79 4.61
C PRO A 203 11.13 -24.77 4.26
N GLU A 204 9.86 -25.04 4.57
CA GLU A 204 8.79 -24.05 4.49
C GLU A 204 8.61 -23.42 5.88
N LEU A 205 8.72 -22.09 5.98
CA LEU A 205 8.54 -21.28 7.20
C LEU A 205 7.11 -21.41 7.75
N ARG A 206 6.80 -22.59 8.30
CA ARG A 206 5.52 -22.91 8.90
C ARG A 206 5.61 -22.71 10.40
N PHE A 207 4.79 -21.79 10.88
CA PHE A 207 4.71 -21.40 12.28
C PHE A 207 3.56 -22.13 12.94
N ARG A 208 3.88 -22.89 14.00
CA ARG A 208 2.86 -23.58 14.80
C ARG A 208 2.38 -22.66 15.90
N LEU A 209 1.09 -22.35 15.94
CA LEU A 209 0.48 -21.59 17.05
C LEU A 209 0.70 -22.30 18.39
N LEU A 210 1.21 -21.56 19.37
CA LEU A 210 1.37 -21.98 20.76
C LEU A 210 0.31 -21.33 21.65
N PHE A 211 0.09 -20.02 21.50
CA PHE A 211 -0.87 -19.24 22.28
C PHE A 211 -1.39 -18.05 21.46
N GLY A 212 -2.68 -17.73 21.62
CA GLY A 212 -3.31 -16.51 21.14
C GLY A 212 -4.07 -15.86 22.28
N THR A 213 -3.71 -14.64 22.67
CA THR A 213 -4.45 -13.86 23.68
C THR A 213 -5.02 -12.62 23.00
N GLU A 214 -6.29 -12.32 23.27
CA GLU A 214 -6.88 -11.02 22.96
C GLU A 214 -6.11 -9.95 23.75
N ALA A 215 -5.70 -8.87 23.08
CA ALA A 215 -5.15 -7.71 23.77
C ALA A 215 -6.29 -7.03 24.56
N PRO A 216 -6.03 -6.46 25.76
CA PRO A 216 -7.04 -5.75 26.53
C PRO A 216 -7.62 -4.53 25.81
#